data_AF-A0A7S1QE44-F1
#
_entry.id   AF-A0A7S1QE44-F1
#
_cell.length_a   1.000
_cell.length_b   1.000
_cell.length_c   1.000
_cell.angle_alpha   90.00
_cell.angle_beta   90.00
_cell.angle_gamma   90.00
#
_symmetry.space_group_name_H-M   'P 1'
#
loop_
_entity.id
_entity.type
_entity.pdbx_description
1 polymer ?
#
loop_
_entity_poly.entity_id
_entity_poly.type
_entity_poly.pdbx_seq_one_letter_code
_entity_poly.pdbx_strand_id
1 'polypeptide(L)'
;FATRGTTPFAEAVAAVGTERRANVAASKAKKALRDILVQRSKQPSVAGAASNAIVGTIAILARSTVETIGAAAAVFAFDVIFIVGQDPADVTLLYNASLYAEATMRDRLDMLKMVAEGVTSGGIDTTTIRSLPTITESMRERLLRDWQPERVPPKEYWRTLPDVFIESAEVRCNKYEQNAVLEPSTGRTITYHEMVVRARKLARFLHKSHPDVAWGEDATCGIHVPRCLDWYVMMLGIHLAGGAYLSLDPDFPADRLLYSLEDSGAVCLFTLKRMVGSLGFKGPTHAIDELWETVDAIDDSEPFTSPAKPTTPAYLIYTSGSTGKPKGV
;
A
#
# COMPACT_ATOMS: atom_id res chain seq x y z
N PHE A 1 0.80 -28.92 -31.30
CA PHE A 1 0.70 -27.45 -31.43
C PHE A 1 1.89 -26.94 -32.23
N ALA A 2 1.85 -27.19 -33.54
CA ALA A 2 2.78 -26.67 -34.53
C ALA A 2 2.00 -25.74 -35.48
N THR A 3 2.72 -24.84 -36.14
CA THR A 3 2.27 -23.84 -37.14
C THR A 3 1.39 -22.69 -36.64
N ARG A 4 2.05 -21.63 -36.12
CA ARG A 4 1.60 -20.24 -36.36
C ARG A 4 2.61 -19.59 -37.30
N GLY A 5 2.12 -19.09 -38.42
CA GLY A 5 2.90 -18.53 -39.51
C GLY A 5 3.82 -17.39 -39.08
N THR A 6 4.92 -17.26 -39.81
CA THR A 6 5.84 -16.12 -39.75
C THR A 6 5.07 -14.82 -39.92
N THR A 7 5.16 -13.95 -38.91
CA THR A 7 4.62 -12.60 -39.05
C THR A 7 5.58 -11.79 -39.94
N PRO A 8 5.07 -10.81 -40.72
CA PRO A 8 5.90 -9.92 -41.54
C PRO A 8 7.02 -9.20 -40.75
N PHE A 9 6.88 -9.16 -39.42
CA PHE A 9 7.85 -8.59 -38.50
C PHE A 9 9.11 -9.47 -38.31
N ALA A 10 8.98 -10.80 -38.39
CA ALA A 10 10.11 -11.72 -38.18
C ALA A 10 11.09 -11.72 -39.38
N GLU A 11 10.57 -11.61 -40.61
CA GLU A 11 11.39 -11.50 -41.82
C GLU A 11 12.09 -10.14 -41.92
N ALA A 12 11.44 -9.08 -41.43
CA ALA A 12 12.02 -7.74 -41.35
C ALA A 12 13.20 -7.65 -40.37
N VAL A 13 13.23 -8.49 -39.33
CA VAL A 13 14.32 -8.52 -38.34
C VAL A 13 15.55 -9.28 -38.88
N ALA A 14 15.35 -10.34 -39.67
CA ALA A 14 16.43 -11.12 -40.27
C ALA A 14 17.20 -10.36 -41.35
N ALA A 15 16.52 -9.52 -42.15
CA ALA A 15 17.15 -8.77 -43.25
C ALA A 15 18.03 -7.59 -42.81
N VAL A 16 18.06 -7.26 -41.51
CA VAL A 16 18.76 -6.08 -41.00
C VAL A 16 20.14 -6.45 -40.43
N GLY A 17 20.50 -7.73 -40.32
CA GLY A 17 21.77 -8.17 -39.75
C GLY A 17 22.91 -8.19 -40.77
N THR A 18 23.64 -7.08 -40.91
CA THR A 18 25.12 -6.93 -40.90
C THR A 18 25.55 -5.65 -41.63
N GLU A 19 26.27 -4.79 -40.91
CA GLU A 19 27.16 -3.73 -41.42
C GLU A 19 26.56 -2.58 -42.25
N ARG A 20 25.65 -1.78 -41.65
CA ARG A 20 25.43 -0.35 -42.03
C ARG A 20 24.56 0.45 -41.03
N ARG A 21 24.52 0.06 -39.76
CA ARG A 21 23.40 0.38 -38.84
C ARG A 21 23.42 1.74 -38.11
N ALA A 22 24.51 2.51 -38.09
CA ALA A 22 24.49 3.78 -37.34
C ALA A 22 23.91 4.96 -38.16
N ASN A 23 24.31 5.13 -39.42
CA ASN A 23 23.94 6.32 -40.21
C ASN A 23 22.61 6.19 -40.98
N VAL A 24 22.14 4.97 -41.27
CA VAL A 24 20.87 4.74 -41.97
C VAL A 24 19.67 4.75 -41.00
N ALA A 25 19.86 4.39 -39.73
CA ALA A 25 18.80 4.40 -38.73
C ALA A 25 18.35 5.83 -38.36
N ALA A 26 19.30 6.76 -38.21
CA ALA A 26 18.98 8.18 -38.00
C ALA A 26 18.25 8.79 -39.21
N SER A 27 18.64 8.41 -40.43
CA SER A 27 17.98 8.87 -41.67
C SER A 27 16.56 8.29 -41.86
N LYS A 28 16.36 7.00 -41.55
CA LYS A 28 15.05 6.34 -41.62
C LYS A 28 14.10 6.79 -40.50
N ALA A 29 14.60 7.05 -39.28
CA ALA A 29 13.78 7.62 -38.21
C ALA A 29 13.34 9.05 -38.56
N LYS A 30 14.24 9.87 -39.13
CA LYS A 30 13.94 11.22 -39.61
C LYS A 30 12.97 11.22 -40.80
N LYS A 31 13.02 10.19 -41.66
CA LYS A 31 12.06 9.97 -42.76
C LYS A 31 10.71 9.46 -42.27
N ALA A 32 10.69 8.52 -41.32
CA ALA A 32 9.45 8.02 -40.72
C ALA A 32 8.69 9.10 -39.94
N LEU A 33 9.39 9.98 -39.22
CA LEU A 33 8.80 11.18 -38.62
C LEU A 33 8.24 12.14 -39.69
N ARG A 34 8.95 12.33 -40.81
CA ARG A 34 8.48 13.13 -41.95
C ARG A 34 7.25 12.53 -42.63
N ASP A 35 7.20 11.21 -42.78
CA ASP A 35 6.09 10.53 -43.45
C ASP A 35 4.84 10.46 -42.55
N ILE A 36 5.00 10.45 -41.22
CA ILE A 36 3.91 10.66 -40.26
C ILE A 36 3.39 12.12 -40.31
N LEU A 37 4.26 13.09 -40.58
CA LEU A 37 3.94 14.52 -40.67
C LEU A 37 3.28 14.95 -42.00
N VAL A 38 3.23 14.10 -43.02
CA VAL A 38 2.66 14.44 -44.35
C VAL A 38 1.56 13.45 -44.74
N GLN A 39 0.54 13.30 -43.89
CA GLN A 39 -0.81 13.01 -44.40
C GLN A 39 -1.58 14.34 -44.48
N ARG A 40 -1.46 14.98 -45.65
CA ARG A 40 -2.30 16.12 -46.04
C ARG A 40 -3.76 15.68 -45.98
N SER A 41 -4.52 16.15 -45.00
CA SER A 41 -5.98 16.12 -45.11
C SER A 41 -6.39 17.10 -46.22
N LYS A 42 -7.15 16.59 -47.19
CA LYS A 42 -7.95 17.45 -48.06
C LYS A 42 -9.00 18.12 -47.17
N GLN A 43 -8.85 19.41 -46.90
CA GLN A 43 -9.92 20.21 -46.30
C GLN A 43 -11.14 20.25 -47.25
N PRO A 44 -12.38 20.10 -46.77
CA PRO A 44 -13.52 20.73 -47.39
C PRO A 44 -13.57 22.21 -46.96
N SER A 45 -13.79 23.09 -47.93
CA SER A 45 -14.00 24.52 -47.71
C SER A 45 -15.22 24.77 -46.82
N VAL A 46 -15.05 25.49 -45.71
CA VAL A 46 -16.18 26.08 -44.97
C VAL A 46 -15.95 27.58 -44.90
N ALA A 47 -16.77 28.32 -45.64
CA ALA A 47 -16.87 29.76 -45.55
C ALA A 47 -17.71 30.15 -44.32
N GLY A 48 -17.22 31.16 -43.59
CA GLY A 48 -18.05 32.02 -42.74
C GLY A 48 -18.15 31.65 -41.27
N ALA A 49 -17.44 32.40 -40.42
CA ALA A 49 -18.02 33.18 -39.31
C ALA A 49 -16.88 33.73 -38.43
N ALA A 50 -16.85 35.05 -38.28
CA ALA A 50 -15.92 35.74 -37.40
C ALA A 50 -16.30 35.53 -35.92
N SER A 51 -15.31 35.31 -35.05
CA SER A 51 -15.42 35.77 -33.67
C SER A 51 -14.02 36.00 -33.08
N ASN A 52 -13.81 37.21 -32.57
CA ASN A 52 -12.62 37.65 -31.86
C ASN A 52 -12.44 36.85 -30.55
N ALA A 53 -11.25 36.30 -30.32
CA ALA A 53 -10.77 36.01 -28.97
C ALA A 53 -9.25 36.20 -28.92
N ILE A 54 -8.84 37.12 -28.05
CA ILE A 54 -7.46 37.49 -27.75
C ILE A 54 -6.79 36.29 -27.05
N VAL A 55 -5.62 35.86 -27.52
CA VAL A 55 -4.79 34.87 -26.80
C VAL A 55 -3.38 35.42 -26.63
N GLY A 56 -3.07 35.77 -25.38
CA GLY A 56 -1.72 36.12 -24.93
C GLY A 56 -0.81 34.90 -24.91
N THR A 57 0.47 35.14 -25.23
CA THR A 57 1.52 34.13 -25.47
C THR A 57 2.50 34.10 -24.31
N ILE A 58 2.86 32.91 -23.79
CA ILE A 58 4.09 32.69 -22.99
C ILE A 58 4.72 31.35 -23.41
N ALA A 59 6.06 31.29 -23.43
CA ALA A 59 6.92 30.43 -24.26
C ALA A 59 8.01 29.68 -23.45
N ILE A 60 8.39 28.46 -23.89
CA ILE A 60 9.72 27.76 -23.84
C ILE A 60 9.44 26.23 -23.99
N LEU A 61 9.77 25.47 -25.05
CA LEU A 61 10.33 25.64 -26.39
C LEU A 61 9.45 26.57 -27.24
N ALA A 62 9.87 27.82 -27.37
CA ALA A 62 9.19 28.98 -27.99
C ALA A 62 7.65 29.17 -27.84
N ARG A 63 6.78 28.15 -27.86
CA ARG A 63 5.32 28.18 -27.60
C ARG A 63 4.80 26.75 -27.36
N SER A 64 5.19 26.09 -26.27
CA SER A 64 4.50 24.87 -25.88
C SER A 64 3.16 25.24 -25.24
N THR A 65 2.08 25.16 -26.01
CA THR A 65 0.73 25.47 -25.55
C THR A 65 -0.09 24.19 -25.36
N VAL A 66 -0.93 24.22 -24.35
CA VAL A 66 -1.94 23.19 -24.08
C VAL A 66 -3.26 23.81 -24.49
N GLU A 67 -3.89 23.29 -25.53
CA GLU A 67 -5.10 23.85 -26.12
C GLU A 67 -6.27 22.88 -26.03
N THR A 68 -7.41 23.40 -25.59
CA THR A 68 -8.64 22.64 -25.37
C THR A 68 -9.48 22.61 -26.64
N ILE A 69 -9.91 21.43 -27.07
CA ILE A 69 -10.93 21.30 -28.12
C ILE A 69 -12.32 21.30 -27.46
N GLY A 70 -13.21 22.20 -27.91
CA GLY A 70 -14.59 22.29 -27.40
C GLY A 70 -15.44 21.05 -27.71
N ALA A 71 -16.34 20.69 -26.80
CA ALA A 71 -17.14 19.45 -26.82
C ALA A 71 -17.97 19.21 -28.10
N ALA A 72 -18.33 20.25 -28.84
CA ALA A 72 -19.12 20.12 -30.07
C ALA A 72 -18.30 19.67 -31.30
N ALA A 73 -16.97 19.67 -31.22
CA ALA A 73 -16.05 19.29 -32.30
C ALA A 73 -15.27 18.01 -32.02
N ALA A 74 -15.74 17.17 -31.09
CA ALA A 74 -15.08 15.92 -30.73
C ALA A 74 -15.20 14.89 -31.86
N VAL A 75 -14.29 14.94 -32.83
CA VAL A 75 -14.16 13.96 -33.92
C VAL A 75 -13.53 12.65 -33.42
N PHE A 76 -12.95 12.62 -32.21
CA PHE A 76 -12.17 11.48 -31.71
C PHE A 76 -12.40 11.18 -30.22
N ALA A 77 -12.45 9.90 -29.89
CA ALA A 77 -12.76 9.40 -28.55
C ALA A 77 -11.59 9.51 -27.54
N PHE A 78 -10.34 9.54 -28.03
CA PHE A 78 -9.12 9.63 -27.21
C PHE A 78 -7.99 10.29 -28.00
N ASP A 79 -7.93 11.61 -28.03
CA ASP A 79 -6.88 12.30 -28.80
C ASP A 79 -5.95 13.10 -27.91
N VAL A 80 -4.69 12.69 -27.93
CA VAL A 80 -3.51 13.46 -27.53
C VAL A 80 -2.73 13.64 -28.82
N ILE A 81 -2.85 14.82 -29.42
CA ILE A 81 -2.15 15.12 -30.68
C ILE A 81 -0.97 16.02 -30.35
N PHE A 82 0.23 15.56 -30.73
CA PHE A 82 1.44 16.37 -30.73
C PHE A 82 1.66 16.93 -32.12
N ILE A 83 1.50 18.24 -32.25
CA ILE A 83 1.83 18.95 -33.49
C ILE A 83 3.26 19.45 -33.35
N VAL A 84 4.16 18.91 -34.17
CA VAL A 84 5.57 19.33 -34.22
C VAL A 84 5.76 20.35 -35.34
N GLY A 85 5.95 21.61 -34.97
CA GLY A 85 6.16 22.74 -35.88
C GLY A 85 7.56 22.81 -36.50
N GLN A 86 7.78 23.85 -37.30
CA GLN A 86 9.11 24.16 -37.89
C GLN A 86 9.95 24.98 -36.91
N ASP A 87 11.26 24.75 -36.96
CA ASP A 87 12.36 25.30 -36.15
C ASP A 87 12.13 26.71 -35.55
N PRO A 88 12.15 26.86 -34.21
CA PRO A 88 12.30 25.80 -33.21
C PRO A 88 11.09 24.86 -33.20
N ALA A 89 11.30 23.59 -32.85
CA ALA A 89 10.22 22.61 -32.81
C ALA A 89 9.16 23.00 -31.77
N ASP A 90 8.11 23.68 -32.21
CA ASP A 90 6.91 23.92 -31.40
C ASP A 90 6.19 22.59 -31.20
N VAL A 91 5.80 22.30 -29.97
CA VAL A 91 5.00 21.12 -29.61
C VAL A 91 3.70 21.59 -28.99
N THR A 92 2.62 21.48 -29.75
CA THR A 92 1.26 21.75 -29.24
C THR A 92 0.62 20.43 -28.85
N LEU A 93 0.06 20.40 -27.64
CA LEU A 93 -0.74 19.29 -27.14
C LEU A 93 -2.23 19.64 -27.18
N LEU A 94 -2.96 18.96 -28.07
CA LEU A 94 -4.42 19.04 -28.14
C LEU A 94 -5.04 17.87 -27.37
N TYR A 95 -6.05 18.17 -26.54
CA TYR A 95 -6.72 17.16 -25.73
C TYR A 95 -8.22 17.47 -25.51
N ASN A 96 -8.97 16.43 -25.15
CA ASN A 96 -10.38 16.54 -24.78
C ASN A 96 -10.53 16.92 -23.30
N ALA A 97 -10.94 18.16 -23.01
CA ALA A 97 -11.10 18.65 -21.63
C ALA A 97 -12.29 18.05 -20.88
N SER A 98 -13.22 17.37 -21.55
CA SER A 98 -14.25 16.57 -20.87
C SER A 98 -13.68 15.27 -20.28
N LEU A 99 -12.51 14.82 -20.75
CA LEU A 99 -11.85 13.60 -20.27
C LEU A 99 -10.64 13.89 -19.38
N TYR A 100 -9.97 15.03 -19.57
CA TYR A 100 -8.69 15.32 -18.90
C TYR A 100 -8.64 16.74 -18.34
N ALA A 101 -8.04 16.87 -17.17
CA ALA A 101 -7.69 18.17 -16.60
C ALA A 101 -6.43 18.72 -17.29
N GLU A 102 -6.35 20.05 -17.41
CA GLU A 102 -5.18 20.73 -18.00
C GLU A 102 -3.88 20.36 -17.28
N ALA A 103 -3.89 20.33 -15.95
CA ALA A 103 -2.72 19.97 -15.15
C ALA A 103 -2.18 18.57 -15.50
N THR A 104 -3.07 17.59 -15.75
CA THR A 104 -2.67 16.25 -16.19
C THR A 104 -1.98 16.28 -17.54
N MET A 105 -2.48 17.09 -18.48
CA MET A 105 -1.90 17.18 -19.83
C MET A 105 -0.60 17.97 -19.85
N ARG A 106 -0.47 18.99 -18.99
CA ARG A 106 0.78 19.68 -18.74
C ARG A 106 1.88 18.73 -18.25
N ASP A 107 1.55 17.85 -17.30
CA ASP A 107 2.49 16.82 -16.83
C ASP A 107 2.95 15.90 -17.97
N ARG A 108 2.05 15.48 -18.86
CA ARG A 108 2.41 14.64 -20.03
C ARG A 108 3.29 15.38 -21.03
N LEU A 109 3.03 16.66 -21.26
CA LEU A 109 3.86 17.49 -22.12
C LEU A 109 5.26 17.67 -21.53
N ASP A 110 5.37 17.93 -20.23
CA ASP A 110 6.66 18.09 -19.55
C ASP A 110 7.46 16.79 -19.53
N MET A 111 6.80 15.63 -19.39
CA MET A 111 7.45 14.32 -19.55
C MET A 111 8.06 14.15 -20.95
N LEU A 112 7.31 14.51 -22.00
CA LEU A 112 7.80 14.42 -23.38
C LEU A 112 9.01 15.33 -23.60
N LYS A 113 8.94 16.57 -23.10
CA LYS A 113 10.05 17.53 -23.16
C LYS A 113 11.30 16.98 -22.49
N MET A 114 11.18 16.50 -21.26
CA MET A 114 12.29 15.91 -20.50
C MET A 114 12.97 14.77 -21.27
N VAL A 115 12.19 13.86 -21.87
CA VAL A 115 12.76 12.77 -22.68
C VAL A 115 13.43 13.32 -23.93
N ALA A 116 12.78 14.21 -24.68
CA ALA A 116 13.34 14.78 -25.91
C ALA A 116 14.66 15.54 -25.65
N GLU A 117 14.71 16.36 -24.61
CA GLU A 117 15.90 17.07 -24.15
C GLU A 117 16.99 16.10 -23.69
N GLY A 118 16.63 15.07 -22.93
CA GLY A 118 17.56 14.05 -22.48
C GLY A 118 18.19 13.26 -23.64
N VAL A 119 17.39 12.84 -24.63
CA VAL A 119 17.90 12.14 -25.82
C VAL A 119 18.84 13.04 -26.62
N THR A 120 18.47 14.31 -26.82
CA THR A 120 19.23 15.23 -27.66
C THR A 120 20.52 15.73 -27.02
N SER A 121 20.53 15.90 -25.70
CA SER A 121 21.73 16.25 -24.93
C SER A 121 22.67 15.06 -24.69
N GLY A 122 22.22 13.82 -24.92
CA GLY A 122 22.92 12.61 -24.52
C GLY A 122 22.94 12.40 -22.99
N GLY A 123 22.12 13.15 -22.26
CA GLY A 123 22.05 13.13 -20.79
C GLY A 123 21.22 11.99 -20.19
N ILE A 124 20.57 11.17 -21.03
CA ILE A 124 19.79 10.00 -20.57
C ILE A 124 20.21 8.72 -21.28
N ASP A 125 20.10 7.61 -20.57
CA ASP A 125 20.34 6.28 -21.14
C ASP A 125 19.22 5.89 -22.10
N THR A 126 19.57 5.76 -23.39
CA THR A 126 18.66 5.39 -24.48
C THR A 126 18.86 3.95 -24.95
N THR A 127 19.65 3.14 -24.24
CA THR A 127 19.90 1.73 -24.60
C THR A 127 18.64 0.88 -24.58
N THR A 128 17.69 1.20 -23.70
CA THR A 128 16.38 0.52 -23.64
C THR A 128 15.26 1.54 -23.46
N ILE A 129 14.05 1.22 -23.92
CA ILE A 129 12.87 2.08 -23.65
C ILE A 129 12.60 2.17 -22.13
N ARG A 130 12.96 1.14 -21.36
CA ARG A 130 12.72 1.06 -19.91
C ARG A 130 13.61 2.00 -19.11
N SER A 131 14.73 2.46 -19.66
CA SER A 131 15.63 3.42 -18.99
C SER A 131 15.23 4.88 -19.22
N LEU A 132 14.26 5.14 -20.10
CA LEU A 132 13.78 6.51 -20.32
C LEU A 132 13.07 7.03 -19.06
N PRO A 133 13.37 8.26 -18.61
CA PRO A 133 12.71 8.85 -17.47
C PRO A 133 11.23 9.11 -17.77
N THR A 134 10.34 8.74 -16.86
CA THR A 134 8.87 8.89 -16.99
C THR A 134 8.26 9.81 -15.95
N ILE A 135 9.06 10.34 -15.03
CA ILE A 135 8.62 11.22 -13.95
C ILE A 135 9.52 12.46 -14.01
N THR A 136 8.93 13.63 -14.22
CA THR A 136 9.63 14.91 -14.17
C THR A 136 9.96 15.28 -12.73
N GLU A 137 10.86 16.24 -12.52
CA GLU A 137 11.17 16.67 -11.15
C GLU A 137 9.95 17.26 -10.43
N SER A 138 9.10 18.03 -11.13
CA SER A 138 7.86 18.57 -10.56
C SER A 138 6.85 17.48 -10.16
N MET A 139 6.77 16.38 -10.91
CA MET A 139 5.99 15.20 -10.54
C MET A 139 6.61 14.48 -9.34
N ARG A 140 7.95 14.35 -9.33
CA ARG A 140 8.70 13.71 -8.25
C ARG A 140 8.54 14.47 -6.94
N GLU A 141 8.61 15.80 -6.96
CA GLU A 141 8.39 16.64 -5.79
C GLU A 141 6.98 16.46 -5.23
N ARG A 142 5.94 16.51 -6.07
CA ARG A 142 4.57 16.23 -5.62
C ARG A 142 4.43 14.86 -4.98
N LEU A 143 5.00 13.82 -5.60
CA LEU A 143 4.93 12.44 -5.10
C LEU A 143 5.69 12.26 -3.78
N LEU A 144 6.84 12.91 -3.60
CA LEU A 144 7.74 12.70 -2.45
C LEU A 144 7.57 13.72 -1.33
N ARG A 145 6.92 14.86 -1.59
CA ARG A 145 6.72 15.94 -0.61
C ARG A 145 5.26 16.25 -0.45
N ASP A 146 4.59 16.72 -1.51
CA ASP A 146 3.26 17.31 -1.38
C ASP A 146 2.18 16.27 -1.03
N TRP A 147 2.36 15.03 -1.47
CA TRP A 147 1.43 13.92 -1.21
C TRP A 147 1.90 13.00 -0.08
N GLN A 148 3.08 13.24 0.49
CA GLN A 148 3.54 12.47 1.63
C GLN A 148 3.01 13.11 2.91
N PRO A 149 2.35 12.35 3.79
CA PRO A 149 1.98 12.86 5.11
C PRO A 149 3.24 13.18 5.93
N GLU A 150 3.01 13.86 7.07
CA GLU A 150 4.05 14.09 8.06
C GLU A 150 4.79 12.78 8.40
N ARG A 151 6.12 12.84 8.42
CA ARG A 151 6.97 11.67 8.51
C ARG A 151 6.73 10.93 9.84
N VAL A 152 6.85 9.59 9.79
CA VAL A 152 6.87 8.73 10.98
C VAL A 152 7.84 9.33 12.01
N PRO A 153 7.43 9.47 13.28
CA PRO A 153 8.29 10.06 14.30
C PRO A 153 9.61 9.28 14.41
N PRO A 154 10.71 9.97 14.76
CA PRO A 154 11.99 9.33 15.04
C PRO A 154 11.87 8.15 16.03
N LYS A 155 12.75 7.15 15.90
CA LYS A 155 12.67 5.88 16.65
C LYS A 155 12.72 6.06 18.16
N GLU A 156 13.37 7.11 18.64
CA GLU A 156 13.44 7.49 20.05
C GLU A 156 12.07 7.85 20.66
N TYR A 157 11.08 8.17 19.83
CA TYR A 157 9.70 8.42 20.27
C TYR A 157 8.80 7.20 20.13
N TRP A 158 9.32 6.07 19.63
CA TRP A 158 8.51 4.87 19.47
C TRP A 158 8.20 4.29 20.85
N ARG A 159 6.91 4.04 21.09
CA ARG A 159 6.36 3.46 22.32
C ARG A 159 5.62 2.18 21.97
N THR A 160 5.53 1.24 22.91
CA THR A 160 4.70 0.05 22.70
C THR A 160 3.23 0.37 23.02
N LEU A 161 2.30 -0.37 22.41
CA LEU A 161 0.87 -0.25 22.71
C LEU A 161 0.58 -0.44 24.22
N PRO A 162 1.17 -1.45 24.91
CA PRO A 162 1.05 -1.56 26.36
C PRO A 162 1.51 -0.33 27.14
N ASP A 163 2.64 0.28 26.78
CA ASP A 163 3.15 1.46 27.52
C ASP A 163 2.19 2.64 27.40
N VAL A 164 1.68 2.89 26.19
CA VAL A 164 0.72 3.98 25.94
C VAL A 164 -0.59 3.72 26.68
N PHE A 165 -1.04 2.46 26.72
CA PHE A 165 -2.27 2.07 27.41
C PHE A 165 -2.13 2.19 28.93
N ILE A 166 -1.01 1.74 29.52
CA ILE A 166 -0.74 1.84 30.95
C ILE A 166 -0.62 3.29 31.38
N GLU A 167 0.17 4.11 30.67
CA GLU A 167 0.30 5.54 30.97
C GLU A 167 -1.06 6.25 30.92
N SER A 168 -1.83 5.94 29.86
CA SER A 168 -3.21 6.41 29.73
C SER A 168 -4.11 5.98 30.89
N ALA A 169 -3.98 4.72 31.34
CA ALA A 169 -4.74 4.20 32.46
C ALA A 169 -4.36 4.94 33.75
N GLU A 170 -3.08 5.10 34.07
CA GLU A 170 -2.61 5.79 35.27
C GLU A 170 -3.06 7.25 35.32
N VAL A 171 -2.98 7.98 34.20
CA VAL A 171 -3.47 9.36 34.11
C VAL A 171 -4.99 9.43 34.28
N ARG A 172 -5.75 8.48 33.71
CA ARG A 172 -7.22 8.48 33.76
C ARG A 172 -7.79 7.97 35.08
N CYS A 173 -7.16 6.98 35.71
CA CYS A 173 -7.57 6.43 37.00
C CYS A 173 -7.59 7.49 38.09
N ASN A 174 -6.69 8.47 38.01
CA ASN A 174 -6.64 9.59 38.95
C ASN A 174 -7.69 10.68 38.68
N LYS A 175 -8.42 10.62 37.56
CA LYS A 175 -9.27 11.74 37.11
C LYS A 175 -10.73 11.38 36.83
N TYR A 176 -11.04 10.15 36.43
CA TYR A 176 -12.42 9.73 36.14
C TYR A 176 -12.63 8.21 36.35
N GLU A 177 -13.76 7.81 36.93
CA GLU A 177 -14.30 6.43 36.84
C GLU A 177 -14.78 6.16 35.40
N GLN A 178 -13.84 5.97 34.48
CA GLN A 178 -14.16 5.67 33.09
C GLN A 178 -13.93 4.19 32.77
N ASN A 179 -15.00 3.57 32.30
CA ASN A 179 -14.97 2.25 31.69
C ASN A 179 -14.06 2.28 30.45
N ALA A 180 -13.13 1.34 30.36
CA ALA A 180 -12.32 1.10 29.17
C ALA A 180 -13.13 0.35 28.11
N VAL A 181 -13.89 -0.67 28.52
CA VAL A 181 -14.74 -1.47 27.64
C VAL A 181 -16.11 -1.66 28.28
N LEU A 182 -17.16 -1.54 27.47
CA LEU A 182 -18.53 -1.96 27.76
C LEU A 182 -18.88 -3.06 26.76
N GLU A 183 -19.41 -4.18 27.25
CA GLU A 183 -19.94 -5.27 26.45
C GLU A 183 -21.47 -5.14 26.37
N PRO A 184 -22.05 -4.62 25.26
CA PRO A 184 -23.47 -4.26 25.22
C PRO A 184 -24.41 -5.44 25.41
N SER A 185 -24.00 -6.64 24.99
CA SER A 185 -24.82 -7.85 25.09
C SER A 185 -25.01 -8.35 26.52
N THR A 186 -24.05 -8.09 27.41
CA THR A 186 -24.06 -8.57 28.80
C THR A 186 -24.19 -7.44 29.82
N GLY A 187 -23.93 -6.19 29.41
CA GLY A 187 -23.81 -5.03 30.29
C GLY A 187 -22.51 -5.02 31.11
N ARG A 188 -21.61 -6.00 30.93
CA ARG A 188 -20.34 -6.04 31.66
C ARG A 188 -19.47 -4.86 31.27
N THR A 189 -18.83 -4.27 32.26
CA THR A 189 -17.85 -3.19 32.09
C THR A 189 -16.52 -3.58 32.74
N ILE A 190 -15.45 -3.00 32.23
CA ILE A 190 -14.14 -3.03 32.89
C ILE A 190 -13.54 -1.63 32.79
N THR A 191 -13.00 -1.14 33.90
CA THR A 191 -12.27 0.13 33.95
C THR A 191 -10.88 -0.02 33.34
N TYR A 192 -10.24 1.12 33.03
CA TYR A 192 -8.84 1.10 32.59
C TYR A 192 -7.91 0.45 33.63
N HIS A 193 -8.14 0.72 34.92
CA HIS A 193 -7.34 0.14 36.01
C HIS A 193 -7.45 -1.39 36.04
N GLU A 194 -8.68 -1.90 36.09
CA GLU A 194 -8.95 -3.33 36.17
C GLU A 194 -8.42 -4.05 34.94
N MET A 195 -8.54 -3.45 33.75
CA MET A 195 -8.01 -4.02 32.51
C MET A 195 -6.48 -4.13 32.55
N VAL A 196 -5.77 -3.11 33.05
CA VAL A 196 -4.31 -3.14 33.21
C VAL A 196 -3.89 -4.22 34.21
N VAL A 197 -4.51 -4.26 35.39
CA VAL A 197 -4.20 -5.25 36.43
C VAL A 197 -4.41 -6.67 35.89
N ARG A 198 -5.56 -6.93 35.27
CA ARG A 198 -5.91 -8.25 34.73
C ARG A 198 -4.97 -8.65 33.58
N ALA A 199 -4.57 -7.71 32.73
CA ALA A 199 -3.61 -7.95 31.65
C ALA A 199 -2.19 -8.21 32.16
N ARG A 200 -1.72 -7.51 33.21
CA ARG A 200 -0.43 -7.79 33.86
C ARG A 200 -0.41 -9.18 34.49
N LYS A 201 -1.48 -9.56 35.20
CA LYS A 201 -1.64 -10.91 35.75
C LYS A 201 -1.61 -11.97 34.64
N LEU A 202 -2.26 -11.71 33.50
CA LEU A 202 -2.18 -12.60 32.34
C LEU A 202 -0.75 -12.70 31.78
N ALA A 203 -0.01 -11.59 31.70
CA ALA A 203 1.37 -11.60 31.25
C ALA A 203 2.26 -12.45 32.18
N ARG A 204 2.08 -12.31 33.50
CA ARG A 204 2.75 -13.16 34.51
C ARG A 204 2.38 -14.63 34.35
N PHE A 205 1.09 -14.93 34.11
CA PHE A 205 0.63 -16.29 33.84
C PHE A 205 1.33 -16.89 32.61
N LEU A 206 1.45 -16.12 31.52
CA LEU A 206 2.11 -16.55 30.29
C LEU A 206 3.59 -16.87 30.52
N HIS A 207 4.31 -15.99 31.21
CA HIS A 207 5.73 -16.21 31.57
C HIS A 207 5.91 -17.45 32.45
N LYS A 208 5.00 -17.67 33.41
CA LYS A 208 5.05 -18.85 34.31
C LYS A 208 4.68 -20.16 33.59
N SER A 209 3.70 -20.12 32.69
CA SER A 209 3.17 -21.30 32.01
C SER A 209 4.03 -21.70 30.81
N HIS A 210 4.80 -20.77 30.27
CA HIS A 210 5.67 -20.96 29.11
C HIS A 210 7.08 -20.39 29.38
N PRO A 211 7.83 -20.97 30.34
CA PRO A 211 9.14 -20.45 30.75
C PRO A 211 10.23 -20.56 29.67
N ASP A 212 10.07 -21.50 28.73
CA ASP A 212 11.03 -21.73 27.64
C ASP A 212 10.79 -20.82 26.42
N VAL A 213 9.80 -19.93 26.48
CA VAL A 213 9.45 -19.02 25.38
C VAL A 213 10.21 -17.72 25.49
N ALA A 214 10.85 -17.31 24.39
CA ALA A 214 11.52 -16.02 24.25
C ALA A 214 10.50 -14.88 24.05
N TRP A 215 9.82 -14.53 25.13
CA TRP A 215 8.93 -13.39 25.20
C TRP A 215 9.67 -12.08 24.86
N GLY A 216 9.08 -11.25 23.99
CA GLY A 216 9.68 -10.02 23.46
C GLY A 216 10.32 -10.15 22.06
N GLU A 217 10.42 -11.38 21.55
CA GLU A 217 10.79 -11.70 20.16
C GLU A 217 9.54 -12.03 19.33
N ASP A 218 9.47 -13.21 18.73
CA ASP A 218 8.44 -13.58 17.75
C ASP A 218 7.32 -14.48 18.32
N ALA A 219 7.18 -14.51 19.65
CA ALA A 219 6.19 -15.36 20.34
C ALA A 219 4.75 -14.96 19.95
N THR A 220 3.96 -15.93 19.49
CA THR A 220 2.56 -15.71 19.08
C THR A 220 1.59 -16.53 19.92
N CYS A 221 0.43 -15.96 20.28
CA CYS A 221 -0.65 -16.66 20.97
C CYS A 221 -1.96 -16.55 20.17
N GLY A 222 -2.66 -17.68 19.95
CA GLY A 222 -3.96 -17.69 19.29
C GLY A 222 -5.08 -17.27 20.23
N ILE A 223 -6.04 -16.49 19.73
CA ILE A 223 -7.28 -16.14 20.43
C ILE A 223 -8.46 -16.60 19.56
N HIS A 224 -9.13 -17.67 19.97
CA HIS A 224 -10.27 -18.28 19.28
C HIS A 224 -11.54 -18.19 20.14
N VAL A 225 -12.07 -16.97 20.25
CA VAL A 225 -13.33 -16.66 20.94
C VAL A 225 -14.07 -15.55 20.18
N PRO A 226 -15.41 -15.47 20.27
CA PRO A 226 -16.14 -14.30 19.78
C PRO A 226 -15.64 -13.03 20.45
N ARG A 227 -15.78 -11.90 19.78
CA ARG A 227 -15.31 -10.61 20.29
C ARG A 227 -16.09 -10.25 21.57
N CYS A 228 -15.40 -10.27 22.70
CA CYS A 228 -15.95 -10.02 24.03
C CYS A 228 -15.01 -9.13 24.86
N LEU A 229 -15.39 -8.81 26.09
CA LEU A 229 -14.52 -8.09 27.02
C LEU A 229 -13.21 -8.84 27.27
N ASP A 230 -13.29 -10.16 27.49
CA ASP A 230 -12.13 -11.00 27.81
C ASP A 230 -11.13 -11.06 26.63
N TRP A 231 -11.59 -10.97 25.38
CA TRP A 231 -10.75 -10.88 24.19
C TRP A 231 -9.76 -9.70 24.27
N TYR A 232 -10.22 -8.57 24.78
CA TYR A 232 -9.37 -7.39 24.92
C TYR A 232 -8.34 -7.51 26.01
N VAL A 233 -8.70 -8.16 27.12
CA VAL A 233 -7.74 -8.42 28.20
C VAL A 233 -6.69 -9.43 27.72
N MET A 234 -7.11 -10.46 26.96
CA MET A 234 -6.18 -11.40 26.31
C MET A 234 -5.19 -10.67 25.41
N MET A 235 -5.69 -9.85 24.49
CA MET A 235 -4.87 -9.07 23.57
C MET A 235 -3.85 -8.18 24.31
N LEU A 236 -4.29 -7.41 25.30
CA LEU A 236 -3.40 -6.54 26.06
C LEU A 236 -2.38 -7.32 26.89
N GLY A 237 -2.78 -8.43 27.52
CA GLY A 237 -1.89 -9.24 28.34
C GLY A 237 -0.87 -10.02 27.52
N ILE A 238 -1.22 -10.47 26.31
CA ILE A 238 -0.27 -11.05 25.34
C ILE A 238 0.76 -10.01 24.91
N HIS A 239 0.33 -8.78 24.59
CA HIS A 239 1.26 -7.70 24.28
C HIS A 239 2.16 -7.33 25.47
N LEU A 240 1.61 -7.28 26.69
CA LEU A 240 2.39 -7.06 27.90
C LEU A 240 3.41 -8.18 28.13
N ALA A 241 3.05 -9.42 27.84
CA ALA A 241 4.00 -10.52 27.88
C ALA A 241 5.11 -10.37 26.84
N GLY A 242 4.98 -9.50 25.84
CA GLY A 242 5.91 -9.35 24.71
C GLY A 242 5.63 -10.31 23.57
N GLY A 243 4.38 -10.77 23.44
CA GLY A 243 3.94 -11.60 22.32
C GLY A 243 2.99 -10.89 21.36
N ALA A 244 2.83 -11.49 20.18
CA ALA A 244 1.80 -11.15 19.22
C ALA A 244 0.53 -11.99 19.46
N TYR A 245 -0.63 -11.42 19.17
CA TYR A 245 -1.86 -12.21 19.12
C TYR A 245 -2.22 -12.59 17.67
N LEU A 246 -2.74 -13.80 17.50
CA LEU A 246 -3.40 -14.26 16.28
C LEU A 246 -4.90 -14.36 16.57
N SER A 247 -5.69 -13.46 15.99
CA SER A 247 -7.15 -13.51 16.14
C SER A 247 -7.75 -14.55 15.20
N LEU A 248 -8.48 -15.51 15.76
CA LEU A 248 -9.15 -16.59 15.05
C LEU A 248 -10.65 -16.41 15.19
N ASP A 249 -11.30 -15.97 14.12
CA ASP A 249 -12.76 -15.79 14.09
C ASP A 249 -13.46 -17.16 14.09
N PRO A 250 -14.28 -17.48 15.11
CA PRO A 250 -14.99 -18.75 15.18
C PRO A 250 -15.94 -19.05 14.01
N ASP A 251 -16.33 -18.03 13.24
CA ASP A 251 -17.22 -18.20 12.09
C ASP A 251 -16.48 -18.71 10.83
N PHE A 252 -15.14 -18.78 10.86
CA PHE A 252 -14.36 -19.37 9.79
C PHE A 252 -14.22 -20.89 9.90
N PRO A 253 -14.02 -21.61 8.78
CA PRO A 253 -13.83 -23.06 8.79
C PRO A 253 -12.65 -23.49 9.68
N ALA A 254 -12.86 -24.53 10.48
CA ALA A 254 -11.87 -25.02 11.45
C ALA A 254 -10.51 -25.36 10.81
N ASP A 255 -10.49 -25.99 9.63
CA ASP A 255 -9.25 -26.32 8.92
C ASP A 255 -8.42 -25.08 8.56
N ARG A 256 -9.10 -23.97 8.22
CA ARG A 256 -8.44 -22.68 7.91
C ARG A 256 -7.84 -22.06 9.17
N LEU A 257 -8.57 -22.11 10.28
CA LEU A 257 -8.12 -21.58 11.56
C LEU A 257 -6.97 -22.40 12.13
N LEU A 258 -7.07 -23.73 12.07
CA LEU A 258 -6.01 -24.66 12.46
C LEU A 258 -4.75 -24.41 11.64
N TYR A 259 -4.86 -24.33 10.32
CA TYR A 259 -3.71 -24.01 9.46
C TYR A 259 -3.01 -22.72 9.89
N SER A 260 -3.79 -21.65 10.13
CA SER A 260 -3.23 -20.35 10.52
C SER A 260 -2.55 -20.41 11.89
N LEU A 261 -3.14 -21.17 12.82
CA LEU A 261 -2.60 -21.37 14.16
C LEU A 261 -1.29 -22.19 14.13
N GLU A 262 -1.23 -23.26 13.35
CA GLU A 262 -0.04 -24.10 13.20
C GLU A 262 1.08 -23.37 12.45
N ASP A 263 0.76 -22.70 11.33
CA ASP A 263 1.72 -21.94 10.52
C ASP A 263 2.31 -20.75 11.30
N SER A 264 1.55 -20.17 12.23
CA SER A 264 2.04 -19.10 13.10
C SER A 264 3.04 -19.56 14.17
N GLY A 265 3.19 -20.87 14.39
CA GLY A 265 4.00 -21.38 15.50
C GLY A 265 3.46 -20.97 16.88
N ALA A 266 2.13 -20.80 17.01
CA ALA A 266 1.53 -20.29 18.23
C ALA A 266 1.93 -21.10 19.47
N VAL A 267 2.39 -20.39 20.50
CA VAL A 267 2.80 -20.92 21.81
C VAL A 267 1.63 -21.58 22.51
N CYS A 268 0.46 -20.95 22.45
CA CYS A 268 -0.77 -21.44 23.05
C CYS A 268 -2.01 -20.91 22.33
N LEU A 269 -3.16 -21.52 22.63
CA LEU A 269 -4.48 -21.11 22.17
C LEU A 269 -5.36 -20.72 23.35
N PHE A 270 -5.89 -19.51 23.35
CA PHE A 270 -6.97 -19.08 24.23
C PHE A 270 -8.30 -19.32 23.53
N THR A 271 -9.21 -20.06 24.17
CA THR A 271 -10.55 -20.34 23.64
C THR A 271 -11.58 -20.45 24.76
N LEU A 272 -12.84 -20.75 24.48
CA LEU A 272 -13.86 -21.01 25.50
C LEU A 272 -13.92 -22.50 25.81
N LYS A 273 -14.28 -22.88 27.04
CA LYS A 273 -14.35 -24.28 27.46
C LYS A 273 -15.15 -25.15 26.49
N ARG A 274 -16.31 -24.65 26.06
CA ARG A 274 -17.19 -25.35 25.10
C ARG A 274 -16.60 -25.51 23.69
N MET A 275 -15.55 -24.75 23.37
CA MET A 275 -14.87 -24.75 22.07
C MET A 275 -13.52 -25.48 22.11
N VAL A 276 -13.08 -25.95 23.28
CA VAL A 276 -11.86 -26.74 23.42
C VAL A 276 -11.94 -27.98 22.52
N GLY A 277 -10.91 -28.19 21.70
CA GLY A 277 -10.84 -29.29 20.75
C GLY A 277 -11.51 -29.04 19.39
N SER A 278 -12.28 -27.95 19.22
CA SER A 278 -12.98 -27.63 17.96
C SER A 278 -12.04 -27.44 16.76
N LEU A 279 -10.82 -26.94 17.00
CA LEU A 279 -9.81 -26.74 15.96
C LEU A 279 -8.88 -27.94 15.76
N GLY A 280 -8.84 -28.90 16.69
CA GLY A 280 -7.88 -30.02 16.63
C GLY A 280 -6.41 -29.65 16.96
N PHE A 281 -6.14 -28.41 17.38
CA PHE A 281 -4.81 -27.93 17.79
C PHE A 281 -4.20 -28.82 18.89
N LYS A 282 -2.91 -29.17 18.73
CA LYS A 282 -2.19 -30.07 19.65
C LYS A 282 -1.35 -29.34 20.70
N GLY A 283 -1.17 -28.03 20.55
CA GLY A 283 -0.43 -27.22 21.51
C GLY A 283 -1.24 -26.87 22.77
N PRO A 284 -0.59 -26.20 23.75
CA PRO A 284 -1.24 -25.73 24.96
C PRO A 284 -2.51 -24.94 24.65
N THR A 285 -3.61 -25.28 25.32
CA THR A 285 -4.91 -24.64 25.13
C THR A 285 -5.48 -24.23 26.48
N HIS A 286 -5.90 -22.98 26.60
CA HIS A 286 -6.47 -22.40 27.81
C HIS A 286 -7.91 -21.98 27.57
N ALA A 287 -8.84 -22.53 28.37
CA ALA A 287 -10.23 -22.11 28.38
C ALA A 287 -10.35 -20.81 29.19
N ILE A 288 -10.59 -19.67 28.54
CA ILE A 288 -10.54 -18.34 29.20
C ILE A 288 -11.59 -18.18 30.29
N ASP A 289 -12.74 -18.82 30.14
CA ASP A 289 -13.87 -18.82 31.07
C ASP A 289 -13.56 -19.59 32.37
N GLU A 290 -12.53 -20.44 32.39
CA GLU A 290 -12.03 -21.12 33.60
C GLU A 290 -10.66 -20.55 34.05
N LEU A 291 -9.85 -20.08 33.10
CA LEU A 291 -8.50 -19.57 33.33
C LEU A 291 -8.46 -18.40 34.32
N TRP A 292 -9.51 -17.58 34.32
CA TRP A 292 -9.54 -16.36 35.10
C TRP A 292 -9.40 -16.57 36.60
N GLU A 293 -9.89 -17.68 37.16
CA GLU A 293 -9.68 -17.98 38.59
C GLU A 293 -8.19 -18.12 38.92
N THR A 294 -7.42 -18.75 38.02
CA THR A 294 -5.97 -18.92 38.18
C THR A 294 -5.22 -17.61 37.97
N VAL A 295 -5.62 -16.82 36.96
CA VAL A 295 -4.97 -15.54 36.64
C VAL A 295 -5.28 -14.50 37.71
N ASP A 296 -6.52 -14.40 38.18
CA ASP A 296 -6.93 -13.41 39.18
C ASP A 296 -6.26 -13.67 40.54
N ALA A 297 -5.87 -14.91 40.84
CA ALA A 297 -5.10 -15.30 42.03
C ALA A 297 -3.60 -14.94 41.97
N ILE A 298 -3.08 -14.53 40.80
CA ILE A 298 -1.69 -14.07 40.69
C ILE A 298 -1.55 -12.72 41.39
N ASP A 299 -0.50 -12.58 42.19
CA ASP A 299 -0.15 -11.31 42.82
C ASP A 299 0.36 -10.30 41.77
N ASP A 300 -0.17 -9.07 41.85
CA ASP A 300 0.22 -7.94 41.00
C ASP A 300 0.72 -6.74 41.84
N SER A 301 1.14 -7.00 43.08
CA SER A 301 1.70 -5.97 43.96
C SER A 301 3.05 -5.45 43.45
N GLU A 302 3.87 -6.35 42.89
CA GLU A 302 5.15 -6.00 42.29
C GLU A 302 4.96 -5.40 40.89
N PRO A 303 5.82 -4.46 40.46
CA PRO A 303 5.85 -4.01 39.07
C PRO A 303 6.11 -5.17 38.11
N PHE A 304 5.44 -5.17 36.95
CA PHE A 304 5.75 -6.06 35.83
C PHE A 304 6.44 -5.27 34.73
N THR A 305 7.68 -5.61 34.40
CA THR A 305 8.38 -5.00 33.27
C THR A 305 8.12 -5.81 32.01
N SER A 306 7.36 -5.24 31.09
CA SER A 306 7.11 -5.83 29.77
C SER A 306 8.42 -5.97 28.98
N PRO A 307 8.71 -7.13 28.37
CA PRO A 307 9.84 -7.27 27.44
C PRO A 307 9.52 -6.76 26.03
N ALA A 308 8.28 -6.32 25.78
CA ALA A 308 7.86 -5.80 24.48
C ALA A 308 8.68 -4.58 24.06
N LYS A 309 9.06 -4.53 22.79
CA LYS A 309 9.74 -3.41 22.15
C LYS A 309 8.85 -2.89 21.02
N PRO A 310 9.05 -1.65 20.54
CA PRO A 310 8.32 -1.16 19.37
C PRO A 310 8.52 -2.00 18.09
N THR A 311 9.55 -2.85 18.06
CA THR A 311 9.84 -3.80 16.98
C THR A 311 9.27 -5.19 17.22
N THR A 312 8.74 -5.49 18.40
CA THR A 312 8.09 -6.76 18.70
C THR A 312 6.80 -6.87 17.87
N PRO A 313 6.54 -7.99 17.19
CA PRO A 313 5.29 -8.20 16.47
C PRO A 313 4.08 -8.00 17.40
N ALA A 314 3.11 -7.21 16.94
CA ALA A 314 1.90 -6.96 17.71
C ALA A 314 0.82 -8.03 17.41
N TYR A 315 0.60 -8.32 16.14
CA TYR A 315 -0.44 -9.25 15.74
C TYR A 315 -0.02 -9.96 14.47
N LEU A 316 -0.65 -11.11 14.22
CA LEU A 316 -0.61 -11.79 12.94
C LEU A 316 -2.01 -11.78 12.34
N ILE A 317 -2.12 -11.34 11.08
CA ILE A 317 -3.38 -11.38 10.33
C ILE A 317 -3.18 -12.23 9.07
N TYR A 318 -3.99 -13.27 8.94
CA TYR A 318 -3.95 -14.15 7.78
C TYR A 318 -4.81 -13.63 6.63
N THR A 319 -4.20 -13.45 5.48
CA THR A 319 -4.87 -13.02 4.24
C THR A 319 -4.95 -14.17 3.24
N SER A 320 -5.87 -14.09 2.27
CA SER A 320 -5.96 -15.08 1.20
C SER A 320 -4.72 -14.99 0.30
N GLY A 321 -3.87 -16.01 0.33
CA GLY A 321 -2.73 -16.08 -0.59
C GLY A 321 -3.16 -16.41 -2.01
N SER A 322 -2.49 -15.82 -3.00
CA SER A 322 -2.68 -16.12 -4.44
C SER A 322 -2.41 -17.59 -4.80
N THR A 323 -1.71 -18.32 -3.94
CA THR A 323 -1.41 -19.75 -4.05
C THR A 323 -2.49 -20.65 -3.43
N GLY A 324 -3.59 -20.08 -2.93
CA GLY A 324 -4.70 -20.80 -2.29
C GLY A 324 -4.49 -21.11 -0.80
N LYS A 325 -3.27 -20.96 -0.27
CA LYS A 325 -2.98 -21.06 1.15
C LYS A 325 -2.96 -19.68 1.82
N PRO A 326 -3.60 -19.49 2.98
CA PRO A 326 -3.49 -18.26 3.74
C PRO A 326 -2.03 -17.91 4.08
N LYS A 327 -1.73 -16.61 4.21
CA LYS A 327 -0.39 -16.12 4.61
C LYS A 327 -0.52 -15.13 5.75
N GLY A 328 0.28 -15.31 6.80
CA GLY A 328 0.41 -14.35 7.90
C GLY A 328 1.11 -13.08 7.43
N VAL A 329 0.49 -11.94 7.72
CA VAL A 329 1.07 -10.59 7.69
C VAL A 329 1.37 -10.17 9.11
#